data_AF-A0A3M0XXZ7-F1
#
_entry.id   AF-A0A3M0XXZ7-F1
#
_cell.length_a   1.000
_cell.length_b   1.000
_cell.length_c   1.000
_cell.angle_alpha   90.00
_cell.angle_beta   90.00
_cell.angle_gamma   90.00
#
_symmetry.space_group_name_H-M   'P 1'
#
loop_
_entity.id
_entity.type
_entity.pdbx_description
1 polymer ?
#
loop_
_entity_poly.entity_id
_entity_poly.type
_entity_poly.pdbx_seq_one_letter_code
_entity_poly.pdbx_strand_id
1 'polypeptide(L)'
;PENYAAHFYLGVATLFQARVRLLGLPYSFDAEKVRQAIAHLQRARILAGDNFFYQEDCLWYLSKARLMLNDVSGARQFLQQLVALPHPGLTRREAAKRALVALNPLPEARE
;
A
#
# COMPACT_ATOMS: atom_id res chain seq x y z
N PRO A 1 17.05 -8.15 -16.64
CA PRO A 1 17.44 -6.85 -16.05
C PRO A 1 16.43 -6.42 -14.97
N GLU A 2 16.87 -6.34 -13.72
CA GLU A 2 16.02 -5.85 -12.62
C GLU A 2 15.89 -4.32 -12.69
N ASN A 3 14.67 -3.81 -12.83
CA ASN A 3 14.40 -2.37 -12.90
C ASN A 3 13.20 -2.04 -12.01
N TYR A 4 13.32 -0.96 -11.24
CA TYR A 4 12.26 -0.38 -10.42
C TYR A 4 10.91 -0.34 -11.16
N ALA A 5 10.87 0.26 -12.36
CA ALA A 5 9.63 0.51 -13.08
C ALA A 5 8.91 -0.80 -13.42
N ALA A 6 9.66 -1.82 -13.86
CA ALA A 6 9.10 -3.13 -14.18
C ALA A 6 8.45 -3.77 -12.95
N HIS A 7 9.16 -3.80 -11.83
CA HIS A 7 8.63 -4.35 -10.57
C HIS A 7 7.45 -3.55 -10.03
N PHE A 8 7.53 -2.22 -10.10
CA PHE A 8 6.47 -1.34 -9.61
C PHE A 8 5.18 -1.52 -10.41
N TYR A 9 5.25 -1.41 -11.74
CA TYR A 9 4.08 -1.55 -12.60
C TYR A 9 3.50 -2.97 -12.58
N LEU A 10 4.34 -4.02 -12.52
CA LEU A 10 3.86 -5.39 -12.32
C LEU A 10 3.12 -5.51 -10.98
N GLY A 11 3.69 -5.02 -9.89
CA GLY A 11 3.06 -5.06 -8.57
C GLY A 11 1.70 -4.35 -8.55
N VAL A 12 1.63 -3.14 -9.11
CA VAL A 12 0.39 -2.36 -9.18
C VAL A 12 -0.64 -3.05 -10.09
N ALA A 13 -0.24 -3.56 -11.25
CA ALA A 13 -1.15 -4.26 -12.17
C ALA A 13 -1.73 -5.53 -11.53
N THR A 14 -0.88 -6.35 -10.90
CA THR A 14 -1.32 -7.57 -10.18
C THR A 14 -2.28 -7.23 -9.04
N LEU A 15 -2.04 -6.12 -8.33
CA LEU A 15 -2.95 -5.64 -7.29
C LEU A 15 -4.35 -5.32 -7.84
N PHE A 16 -4.42 -4.64 -9.00
CA PHE A 16 -5.69 -4.33 -9.64
C PHE A 16 -6.41 -5.59 -10.15
N GLN A 17 -5.66 -6.58 -10.65
CA GLN A 17 -6.21 -7.87 -11.06
C GLN A 17 -6.64 -8.75 -9.89
N ALA A 18 -6.18 -8.46 -8.67
CA ALA A 18 -6.60 -9.17 -7.47
C ALA A 18 -8.02 -8.81 -7.05
N ARG A 19 -8.64 -7.77 -7.63
CA ARG A 19 -10.03 -7.40 -7.35
C ARG A 19 -10.97 -8.47 -7.90
N VAL A 20 -11.57 -9.24 -7.02
CA VAL A 20 -12.60 -10.22 -7.38
C VAL A 20 -13.95 -9.55 -7.19
N ARG A 21 -14.73 -9.49 -8.27
CA ARG A 21 -16.11 -9.03 -8.21
C ARG A 21 -17.01 -10.26 -8.15
N LEU A 22 -17.55 -10.56 -6.96
CA LEU A 22 -18.72 -11.43 -6.85
C LEU A 22 -19.97 -10.59 -7.03
N LEU A 23 -20.86 -10.99 -7.95
CA LEU A 23 -22.16 -10.37 -8.14
C LEU A 23 -22.95 -10.43 -6.84
N GLY A 24 -23.38 -9.27 -6.33
CA GLY A 24 -24.21 -9.17 -5.13
C GLY A 24 -23.46 -9.17 -3.78
N LEU A 25 -22.12 -9.22 -3.76
CA LEU A 25 -21.32 -9.19 -2.53
C LEU A 25 -20.30 -8.04 -2.52
N PRO A 26 -19.89 -7.54 -1.34
CA PRO A 26 -18.80 -6.58 -1.23
C PRO A 26 -17.52 -7.15 -1.87
N TYR A 27 -16.63 -6.25 -2.31
CA TYR A 27 -15.36 -6.62 -2.95
C TYR A 27 -14.61 -7.67 -2.12
N SER A 28 -14.27 -8.78 -2.77
CA SER A 28 -13.29 -9.74 -2.24
C SER A 28 -11.99 -9.60 -3.05
N PHE A 29 -10.89 -10.02 -2.44
CA PHE A 29 -9.58 -9.96 -3.08
C PHE A 29 -8.97 -11.35 -3.15
N ASP A 30 -8.35 -11.65 -4.29
CA ASP A 30 -7.54 -12.85 -4.48
C ASP A 30 -6.25 -12.70 -3.67
N ALA A 31 -6.19 -13.35 -2.51
CA ALA A 31 -5.09 -13.22 -1.57
C ALA A 31 -3.74 -13.61 -2.16
N GLU A 32 -3.70 -14.59 -3.07
CA GLU A 32 -2.45 -15.01 -3.71
C GLU A 32 -1.95 -13.95 -4.68
N LYS A 33 -2.84 -13.35 -5.49
CA LYS A 33 -2.46 -12.20 -6.33
C LYS A 33 -2.01 -11.00 -5.49
N VAL A 34 -2.66 -10.74 -4.35
CA VAL A 34 -2.21 -9.66 -3.46
C VAL A 34 -0.81 -9.96 -2.90
N ARG A 35 -0.51 -11.20 -2.49
CA ARG A 35 0.84 -11.60 -2.04
C ARG A 35 1.90 -11.47 -3.14
N GLN A 36 1.57 -11.87 -4.37
CA GLN A 36 2.45 -11.67 -5.53
C GLN A 36 2.71 -10.17 -5.79
N ALA A 37 1.66 -9.35 -5.72
CA ALA A 37 1.78 -7.91 -5.84
C ALA A 37 2.72 -7.32 -4.77
N ILE A 38 2.59 -7.77 -3.51
CA ILE A 38 3.47 -7.37 -2.40
C ILE A 38 4.93 -7.72 -2.71
N ALA A 39 5.22 -8.92 -3.20
CA ALA A 39 6.58 -9.33 -3.54
C ALA A 39 7.21 -8.42 -4.61
N HIS A 40 6.46 -8.10 -5.66
CA HIS A 40 6.91 -7.16 -6.69
C HIS A 40 7.13 -5.75 -6.14
N LEU A 41 6.20 -5.22 -5.35
CA LEU A 41 6.30 -3.88 -4.75
C LEU A 41 7.43 -3.79 -3.72
N GLN A 42 7.72 -4.86 -2.97
CA GLN A 42 8.88 -4.92 -2.07
C GLN A 42 10.17 -4.89 -2.86
N ARG A 43 10.27 -5.63 -3.98
CA ARG A 43 11.45 -5.57 -4.85
C ARG A 43 11.61 -4.18 -5.46
N ALA A 44 10.53 -3.55 -5.92
CA ALA A 44 10.54 -2.16 -6.39
C ALA A 44 11.03 -1.21 -5.29
N ARG A 45 10.55 -1.36 -4.05
CA ARG A 45 11.01 -0.53 -2.92
C ARG A 45 12.52 -0.68 -2.67
N ILE A 46 13.07 -1.89 -2.74
CA ILE A 46 14.51 -2.11 -2.59
C ILE A 46 15.28 -1.39 -3.71
N LEU A 47 14.81 -1.53 -4.96
CA LEU A 47 15.42 -0.90 -6.13
C LEU A 47 15.25 0.63 -6.16
N ALA A 48 14.29 1.18 -5.42
CA ALA A 48 14.12 2.63 -5.31
C ALA A 48 15.33 3.33 -4.66
N GLY A 49 16.14 2.60 -3.87
CA GLY A 49 17.29 3.18 -3.17
C GLY A 49 16.86 4.41 -2.37
N ASP A 50 17.59 5.52 -2.51
CA ASP A 50 17.29 6.78 -1.82
C ASP A 50 16.29 7.69 -2.57
N ASN A 51 15.65 7.21 -3.64
CA ASN A 51 14.65 8.00 -4.36
C ASN A 51 13.35 8.07 -3.56
N PHE A 52 13.15 9.17 -2.85
CA PHE A 52 11.98 9.39 -1.99
C PHE A 52 10.63 9.31 -2.71
N PHE A 53 10.54 9.74 -3.97
CA PHE A 53 9.30 9.65 -4.76
C PHE A 53 8.93 8.19 -5.07
N TYR A 54 9.93 7.39 -5.42
CA TYR A 54 9.74 5.97 -5.69
C TYR A 54 9.46 5.16 -4.42
N GLN A 55 10.11 5.52 -3.31
CA GLN A 55 9.79 4.96 -2.01
C GLN A 55 8.36 5.30 -1.57
N GLU A 56 7.93 6.56 -1.75
CA GLU A 56 6.56 7.01 -1.45
C GLU A 56 5.53 6.14 -2.18
N ASP A 57 5.70 5.96 -3.48
CA ASP A 57 4.80 5.17 -4.32
C ASP A 57 4.74 3.71 -3.84
N CYS A 58 5.89 3.09 -3.58
CA CYS A 58 5.95 1.72 -3.08
C CYS A 58 5.25 1.57 -1.73
N LEU A 59 5.52 2.45 -0.77
CA LEU A 59 4.90 2.41 0.56
C LEU A 59 3.38 2.59 0.49
N TRP A 60 2.90 3.45 -0.41
CA TRP A 60 1.47 3.66 -0.62
C TRP A 60 0.75 2.43 -1.16
N TYR A 61 1.32 1.75 -2.17
CA TYR A 61 0.69 0.56 -2.71
C TYR A 61 0.87 -0.67 -1.81
N LEU A 62 1.97 -0.76 -1.06
CA LEU A 62 2.16 -1.79 -0.04
C LEU A 62 1.13 -1.67 1.08
N SER A 63 0.80 -0.47 1.55
CA SER A 63 -0.23 -0.30 2.57
C SER A 63 -1.61 -0.75 2.06
N LYS A 64 -1.98 -0.41 0.83
CA LYS A 64 -3.21 -0.88 0.19
C LYS A 64 -3.26 -2.40 0.05
N ALA A 65 -2.15 -3.02 -0.36
CA ALA A 65 -2.07 -4.46 -0.46
C ALA A 65 -2.30 -5.15 0.89
N ARG A 66 -1.77 -4.58 1.98
CA ARG A 66 -2.03 -5.07 3.34
C ARG A 66 -3.49 -4.92 3.74
N LEU A 67 -4.14 -3.81 3.42
CA LEU A 67 -5.58 -3.65 3.64
C LEU A 67 -6.42 -4.66 2.84
N MET A 68 -6.02 -5.00 1.61
CA MET A 68 -6.69 -6.03 0.81
C MET A 68 -6.57 -7.44 1.42
N LEU A 69 -5.60 -7.66 2.32
CA LEU A 69 -5.45 -8.88 3.13
C LEU A 69 -6.06 -8.76 4.54
N ASN A 70 -6.79 -7.67 4.83
CA ASN A 70 -7.26 -7.31 6.17
C ASN A 70 -6.14 -7.15 7.22
N ASP A 71 -4.90 -6.96 6.79
CA ASP A 71 -3.73 -6.70 7.66
C ASP A 71 -3.63 -5.19 7.96
N VAL A 72 -4.50 -4.71 8.85
CA VAL A 72 -4.57 -3.30 9.25
C VAL A 72 -3.26 -2.84 9.91
N SER A 73 -2.65 -3.68 10.73
CA SER A 73 -1.39 -3.39 11.40
C SER A 73 -0.24 -3.19 10.40
N GLY A 74 -0.10 -4.09 9.43
CA GLY A 74 0.89 -3.97 8.36
C GLY A 74 0.63 -2.75 7.46
N ALA A 75 -0.63 -2.44 7.16
CA ALA A 75 -0.98 -1.23 6.42
C ALA A 75 -0.55 0.04 7.17
N ARG A 76 -0.83 0.09 8.48
CA ARG A 76 -0.45 1.22 9.35
C ARG A 76 1.06 1.43 9.38
N GLN A 77 1.85 0.37 9.48
CA GLN A 77 3.32 0.45 9.46
C GLN A 77 3.84 1.12 8.18
N PHE A 78 3.34 0.75 7.00
CA PHE A 78 3.79 1.37 5.74
C PHE A 78 3.33 2.82 5.61
N LEU A 79 2.12 3.15 6.07
CA LEU A 79 1.64 4.54 6.07
C LEU A 79 2.45 5.43 7.01
N GLN A 80 2.82 4.93 8.20
CA GLN A 80 3.71 5.64 9.13
C GLN A 80 5.09 5.89 8.50
N GLN A 81 5.66 4.88 7.84
CA GLN A 81 6.93 5.03 7.10
C GLN A 81 6.82 6.09 5.99
N LEU A 82 5.71 6.12 5.25
CA LEU A 82 5.48 7.11 4.19
C LEU A 82 5.43 8.53 4.76
N VAL A 83 4.69 8.74 5.85
CA VAL A 83 4.60 10.04 6.50
C VAL A 83 5.96 10.51 7.03
N ALA A 84 6.78 9.58 7.52
CA ALA A 84 8.11 9.84 8.08
C ALA A 84 9.22 10.08 7.04
N LEU A 85 8.96 9.93 5.72
CA LEU A 85 9.97 10.19 4.70
C LEU A 85 10.47 11.65 4.79
N PRO A 86 11.78 11.93 4.83
CA PRO A 86 12.32 13.27 5.05
C PRO A 86 12.44 14.10 3.75
N HIS A 87 11.38 14.16 2.94
CA HIS A 87 11.37 14.93 1.69
C HIS A 87 10.15 15.85 1.56
N PRO A 88 10.30 17.15 1.27
CA PRO A 88 9.16 18.03 0.98
C PRO A 88 8.52 17.67 -0.38
N GLY A 89 7.27 18.11 -0.62
CA GLY A 89 6.62 17.95 -1.93
C GLY A 89 6.12 16.53 -2.28
N LEU A 90 6.20 15.59 -1.35
CA LEU A 90 5.63 14.25 -1.50
C LEU A 90 4.09 14.29 -1.60
N THR A 91 3.55 13.64 -2.63
CA THR A 91 2.17 13.83 -3.11
C THR A 91 1.13 13.05 -2.29
N ARG A 92 1.54 11.95 -1.69
CA ARG A 92 0.68 11.00 -0.95
C ARG A 92 0.78 11.17 0.55
N ARG A 93 1.71 11.98 1.07
CA ARG A 93 1.86 12.22 2.51
C ARG A 93 0.54 12.61 3.19
N GLU A 94 -0.19 13.58 2.64
CA GLU A 94 -1.47 14.01 3.23
C GLU A 94 -2.56 12.94 3.13
N ALA A 95 -2.58 12.17 2.04
CA ALA A 95 -3.49 11.03 1.90
C ALA A 95 -3.14 9.92 2.92
N ALA A 96 -1.86 9.69 3.19
CA ALA A 96 -1.40 8.72 4.18
C ALA A 96 -1.76 9.13 5.61
N LYS A 97 -1.63 10.41 5.96
CA LYS A 97 -2.11 10.94 7.25
C LYS A 97 -3.60 10.71 7.44
N ARG A 98 -4.43 11.03 6.44
CA ARG A 98 -5.88 10.78 6.49
C ARG A 98 -6.21 9.29 6.62
N ALA A 99 -5.50 8.43 5.89
CA ALA A 99 -5.66 6.99 6.00
C ALA A 99 -5.30 6.47 7.41
N LEU A 100 -4.22 6.98 8.02
CA LEU A 100 -3.85 6.62 9.39
C LEU A 100 -4.92 6.98 10.42
N VAL A 101 -5.55 8.14 10.27
CA VAL A 101 -6.69 8.55 11.12
C VAL A 101 -7.85 7.58 10.94
N ALA A 102 -8.21 7.24 9.69
CA ALA A 102 -9.30 6.31 9.41
C ALA A 102 -9.06 4.88 9.95
N LEU A 103 -7.79 4.43 9.98
CA LEU A 103 -7.40 3.12 10.52
C LEU A 103 -7.26 3.09 12.06
N ASN A 104 -7.44 4.22 12.72
CA ASN A 104 -7.52 4.36 14.18
C ASN A 104 -8.87 4.99 14.51
N PRO A 105 -9.99 4.25 14.42
CA PRO A 105 -11.25 4.81 14.89
C PRO A 105 -11.08 5.23 16.35
N LEU A 106 -11.52 6.45 16.68
CA LEU A 106 -11.60 6.94 18.05
C LEU A 106 -12.30 5.86 18.91
N PRO A 107 -11.87 5.63 20.16
CA PRO A 107 -12.62 4.75 21.04
C PRO A 107 -14.05 5.27 21.06
N GLU A 108 -15.02 4.42 20.68
CA GLU A 108 -16.43 4.73 20.82
C GLU A 108 -16.62 5.23 22.25
N ALA A 109 -17.16 6.44 22.40
CA ALA A 109 -17.51 6.98 23.70
C ALA A 109 -18.42 5.93 24.34
N ARG A 110 -17.89 5.25 25.35
CA ARG A 110 -18.67 4.33 26.17
C ARG A 110 -19.67 5.21 26.92
N GLU A 111 -20.90 5.28 26.42
CA GLU A 111 -22.07 5.76 27.17
C GLU A 111 -22.41 4.76 28.28
#